data_AF-A0A8I6SAN4-F1
#
_entry.id   AF-A0A8I6SAN4-F1
#
_cell.length_a   1.000
_cell.length_b   1.000
_cell.length_c   1.000
_cell.angle_alpha   90.00
_cell.angle_beta   90.00
_cell.angle_gamma   90.00
#
_symmetry.space_group_name_H-M   'P 1'
#
loop_
_entity.id
_entity.type
_entity.pdbx_description
1 polymer ?
#
loop_
_entity_poly.entity_id
_entity_poly.type
_entity_poly.pdbx_seq_one_letter_code
_entity_poly.pdbx_strand_id
1 'polypeptide(L)'
;EDKPEELTAQLADNNPGWTKDAIRPLYTLRYGGASRKDSQFVSWVVEVDPPTWKAALSRGRVNLDYQTCAVKEYQGVTRCYNCQAYGHVAAACPKKDPICGNCAGQHDTRCCKSNTPKCANCHRAGRRSSHRAGSQYCEAQIRAVANVKCATNYGEAPAPQNMRMDDEGAISVG
;
A
#
# COMPACT_ATOMS: atom_id res chain seq x y z
N GLU A 1 1.50 9.29 24.63
CA GLU A 1 0.31 9.45 23.78
C GLU A 1 0.78 9.96 22.44
N ASP A 2 0.36 9.32 21.35
CA ASP A 2 0.70 9.74 19.99
C ASP A 2 -0.17 10.97 19.65
N LYS A 3 0.41 12.18 19.59
CA LYS A 3 -0.33 13.44 19.33
C LYS A 3 -0.30 13.79 17.84
N PRO A 4 -1.41 13.62 17.08
CA PRO A 4 -1.41 13.83 15.63
C PRO A 4 -1.10 15.28 15.21
N GLU A 5 -1.52 16.26 16.01
CA GLU A 5 -1.26 17.68 15.74
C GLU A 5 0.23 18.02 15.81
N GLU A 6 0.94 17.42 16.77
CA GLU A 6 2.38 17.59 16.94
C GLU A 6 3.16 17.00 15.75
N LEU A 7 2.75 15.81 15.27
CA LEU A 7 3.33 15.20 14.07
C LEU A 7 3.18 16.10 12.84
N THR A 8 2.00 16.70 12.68
CA THR A 8 1.68 17.57 11.53
C THR A 8 2.58 18.80 11.54
N ALA A 9 2.75 19.43 12.71
CA ALA A 9 3.64 20.58 12.87
C ALA A 9 5.10 20.20 12.57
N GLN A 10 5.60 19.11 13.17
CA GLN A 10 6.97 18.66 12.95
C GLN A 10 7.27 18.34 11.47
N LEU A 11 6.34 17.68 10.77
CA LEU A 11 6.50 17.39 9.35
C LEU A 11 6.56 18.66 8.49
N ALA A 12 5.69 19.63 8.76
CA ALA A 12 5.69 20.89 8.02
C ALA A 12 6.95 21.72 8.30
N ASP A 13 7.35 21.82 9.57
CA ASP A 13 8.45 22.68 9.99
C ASP A 13 9.83 22.11 9.57
N ASN A 14 9.99 20.78 9.53
CA ASN A 14 11.29 20.13 9.24
C ASN A 14 11.51 19.73 7.77
N ASN A 15 10.50 19.88 6.91
CA ASN A 15 10.58 19.51 5.49
C ASN A 15 10.22 20.73 4.62
N PRO A 16 11.22 21.41 4.02
CA PRO A 16 10.97 22.62 3.23
C PRO A 16 9.95 22.41 2.10
N GLY A 17 9.01 23.34 1.99
CA GLY A 17 7.94 23.30 0.99
C GLY A 17 6.69 22.51 1.40
N TRP A 18 6.68 21.92 2.60
CA TRP A 18 5.52 21.21 3.14
C TRP A 18 4.65 22.18 3.96
N THR A 19 3.34 22.03 3.87
CA THR A 19 2.38 22.87 4.61
C THR A 19 1.52 22.01 5.53
N LYS A 20 1.04 22.59 6.64
CA LYS A 20 0.21 21.85 7.62
C LYS A 20 -1.10 21.38 7.00
N ASP A 21 -1.71 22.18 6.14
CA ASP A 21 -2.97 21.85 5.46
C ASP A 21 -2.84 20.68 4.47
N ALA A 22 -1.62 20.45 3.98
CA ALA A 22 -1.30 19.35 3.09
C ALA A 22 -1.04 18.02 3.82
N ILE A 23 -1.12 17.98 5.15
CA ILE A 23 -0.71 16.83 5.96
C ILE A 23 -1.85 16.42 6.89
N ARG A 24 -2.37 15.21 6.68
CA ARG A 24 -3.43 14.63 7.52
C ARG A 24 -2.96 13.29 8.11
N PRO A 25 -2.56 13.25 9.39
CA PRO A 25 -2.26 11.99 10.06
C PRO A 25 -3.51 11.12 10.15
N LEU A 26 -3.38 9.83 9.82
CA LEU A 26 -4.49 8.88 9.86
C LEU A 26 -4.39 7.98 11.11
N TYR A 27 -3.39 7.10 11.13
CA TYR A 27 -3.20 6.14 12.21
C TYR A 27 -1.77 5.62 12.26
N THR A 28 -1.40 5.00 13.38
CA THR A 28 -0.11 4.35 13.56
C THR A 28 -0.18 2.85 13.26
N LEU A 29 0.89 2.34 12.66
CA LEU A 29 1.14 0.93 12.43
C LEU A 29 2.35 0.50 13.26
N ARG A 30 2.24 -0.64 13.92
CA ARG A 30 3.37 -1.29 14.60
C ARG A 30 3.82 -2.47 13.76
N TYR A 31 4.93 -2.33 13.05
CA TYR A 31 5.53 -3.43 12.30
C TYR A 31 6.29 -4.36 13.26
N GLY A 32 5.96 -5.66 13.26
CA GLY A 32 6.65 -6.67 14.08
C GLY A 32 6.01 -8.06 13.95
N GLY A 33 6.84 -9.07 13.67
CA GLY A 33 6.48 -10.48 13.88
C GLY A 33 6.36 -10.79 15.38
N ALA A 34 5.63 -11.87 15.72
CA ALA A 34 5.44 -12.56 17.01
C ALA A 34 5.50 -11.80 18.36
N SER A 35 6.45 -10.89 18.61
CA SER A 35 6.54 -10.05 19.80
C SER A 35 5.86 -8.68 19.56
N ARG A 36 4.53 -8.68 19.47
CA ARG A 36 3.72 -7.53 19.02
C ARG A 36 3.38 -6.48 20.08
N LYS A 37 3.95 -6.54 21.29
CA LYS A 37 3.63 -5.56 22.34
C LYS A 37 4.73 -4.53 22.62
N ASP A 38 5.99 -4.79 22.24
CA ASP A 38 7.14 -3.99 22.69
C ASP A 38 7.96 -3.33 21.56
N SER A 39 7.39 -3.12 20.36
CA SER A 39 8.09 -2.28 19.37
C SER A 39 8.18 -0.86 19.89
N GLN A 40 9.42 -0.41 20.14
CA GLN A 40 9.73 0.96 20.56
C GLN A 40 9.38 1.98 19.48
N PHE A 41 9.33 1.56 18.21
CA PHE A 41 9.01 2.41 17.08
C PHE A 41 7.61 2.13 16.53
N VAL A 42 6.94 3.20 16.11
CA VAL A 42 5.68 3.17 15.36
C VAL A 42 5.93 3.77 13.98
N SER A 43 5.19 3.29 12.99
CA SER A 43 5.14 3.91 11.67
C SER A 43 3.85 4.67 11.52
N TRP A 44 3.92 5.93 11.14
CA TRP A 44 2.74 6.74 10.88
C TRP A 44 2.24 6.53 9.45
N VAL A 45 0.93 6.37 9.31
CA VAL A 45 0.24 6.52 8.02
C VAL A 45 -0.32 7.93 7.98
N VAL A 46 0.12 8.68 6.98
CA VAL A 46 -0.22 10.09 6.79
C VAL A 46 -0.72 10.24 5.36
N GLU A 47 -1.86 10.89 5.21
CA GLU A 47 -2.37 11.33 3.93
C GLU A 47 -1.80 12.71 3.62
N VAL A 48 -1.38 12.91 2.38
CA VAL A 48 -0.81 14.17 1.91
C VAL A 48 -1.32 14.52 0.53
N ASP A 49 -1.20 15.78 0.14
CA ASP A 49 -1.49 16.21 -1.24
C ASP A 49 -0.46 15.65 -2.24
N PRO A 50 -0.79 15.57 -3.55
CA PRO A 50 0.06 14.94 -4.54
C PRO A 50 1.48 15.52 -4.69
N PRO A 51 1.69 16.85 -4.68
CA PRO A 51 3.02 17.46 -4.66
C PRO A 51 3.89 16.98 -3.49
N THR A 52 3.34 17.01 -2.26
CA THR A 52 4.05 16.55 -1.06
C THR A 52 4.36 15.06 -1.13
N TRP A 53 3.40 14.24 -1.57
CA TRP A 53 3.60 12.81 -1.80
C TRP A 53 4.77 12.52 -2.75
N LYS A 54 4.81 13.23 -3.89
CA LYS A 54 5.86 13.07 -4.91
C LYS A 54 7.23 13.50 -4.40
N ALA A 55 7.29 14.60 -3.63
CA ALA A 55 8.51 15.06 -3.00
C ALA A 55 9.01 14.05 -1.93
N ALA A 56 8.11 13.53 -1.10
CA ALA A 56 8.42 12.56 -0.06
C ALA A 56 8.99 11.25 -0.64
N LEU A 57 8.34 10.70 -1.67
CA LEU A 57 8.75 9.44 -2.27
C LEU A 57 9.98 9.55 -3.16
N SER A 58 10.15 10.65 -3.91
CA SER A 58 11.36 10.85 -4.73
C SER A 58 12.62 10.93 -3.88
N ARG A 59 12.52 11.57 -2.70
CA ARG A 59 13.58 11.63 -1.69
C ARG A 59 13.71 10.31 -0.90
N GLY A 60 12.60 9.58 -0.72
CA GLY A 60 12.52 8.31 0.01
C GLY A 60 12.66 8.43 1.54
N ARG A 61 12.76 9.66 2.06
CA ARG A 61 12.96 9.95 3.48
C ARG A 61 12.38 11.32 3.85
N VAL A 62 11.87 11.44 5.07
CA VAL A 62 11.35 12.68 5.66
C VAL A 62 12.02 12.95 6.99
N ASN A 63 12.12 14.23 7.34
CA ASN A 63 12.64 14.64 8.63
C ASN A 63 11.46 14.75 9.62
N LEU A 64 11.61 14.13 10.77
CA LEU A 64 10.65 14.14 11.87
C LEU A 64 11.43 14.42 13.14
N ASP A 65 11.18 15.58 13.75
CA ASP A 65 11.99 16.09 14.86
C ASP A 65 13.50 16.04 14.51
N TYR A 66 14.34 15.47 15.37
CA TYR A 66 15.77 15.27 15.14
C TYR A 66 16.11 13.96 14.39
N GLN A 67 15.12 13.31 13.75
CA GLN A 67 15.30 12.03 13.07
C GLN A 67 14.97 12.11 11.57
N THR A 68 15.56 11.18 10.81
CA THR A 68 15.21 10.95 9.40
C THR A 68 14.51 9.61 9.28
N CYS A 69 13.26 9.62 8.83
CA CYS A 69 12.42 8.44 8.72
C CYS A 69 12.27 8.02 7.25
N ALA A 70 12.38 6.71 6.98
CA ALA A 70 12.15 6.17 5.65
C ALA A 70 10.66 6.28 5.28
N VAL A 71 10.39 6.70 4.05
CA VAL A 71 9.02 6.81 3.53
C VAL A 71 8.76 5.70 2.51
N LYS A 72 7.58 5.13 2.58
CA LYS A 72 7.06 4.17 1.60
C LYS A 72 5.61 4.47 1.30
N GLU A 73 5.20 4.20 0.07
CA GLU A 73 3.79 4.25 -0.32
C GLU A 73 2.99 3.24 0.52
N TYR A 74 1.93 3.72 1.16
CA TYR A 74 0.97 2.86 1.83
C TYR A 74 -0.20 2.54 0.89
N GLN A 75 -0.32 1.28 0.47
CA GLN A 75 -1.27 0.86 -0.56
C GLN A 75 -2.70 0.62 -0.04
N GLY A 76 -2.98 0.73 1.26
CA GLY A 76 -4.34 0.64 1.82
C GLY A 76 -5.12 -0.67 1.60
N VAL A 77 -4.56 -1.66 0.89
CA VAL A 77 -5.28 -2.89 0.55
C VAL A 77 -5.44 -3.78 1.77
N THR A 78 -6.64 -3.79 2.31
CA THR A 78 -7.00 -4.64 3.45
C THR A 78 -7.56 -5.97 2.98
N ARG A 79 -6.92 -7.07 3.38
CA ARG A 79 -7.42 -8.44 3.19
C ARG A 79 -7.96 -8.98 4.50
N CYS A 80 -9.18 -9.51 4.46
CA CYS A 80 -9.80 -10.18 5.59
C CYS A 80 -9.14 -11.54 5.83
N TYR A 81 -8.46 -11.73 6.95
CA TYR A 81 -7.84 -13.02 7.29
C TYR A 81 -8.85 -14.11 7.67
N ASN A 82 -10.13 -13.76 7.85
CA ASN A 82 -11.20 -14.72 8.09
C ASN A 82 -11.73 -15.30 6.76
N CYS A 83 -12.21 -14.46 5.83
CA CYS A 83 -12.84 -14.95 4.60
C CYS A 83 -11.95 -14.85 3.33
N GLN A 84 -10.75 -14.30 3.46
CA GLN A 84 -9.78 -13.97 2.42
C GLN A 84 -10.18 -12.86 1.45
N ALA A 85 -11.40 -12.33 1.50
CA ALA A 85 -11.84 -11.23 0.62
C ALA A 85 -11.14 -9.90 0.96
N TYR A 86 -11.17 -8.96 0.00
CA TYR A 86 -10.62 -7.62 0.18
C TYR A 86 -11.69 -6.63 0.66
N GLY A 87 -11.24 -5.54 1.30
CA GLY A 87 -12.08 -4.39 1.69
C GLY A 87 -12.54 -4.35 3.15
N HIS A 88 -12.22 -5.37 3.96
CA HIS A 88 -12.53 -5.36 5.39
C HIS A 88 -11.53 -6.18 6.20
N VAL A 89 -11.42 -5.88 7.49
CA VAL A 89 -10.62 -6.65 8.47
C VAL A 89 -11.42 -7.83 9.02
N ALA A 90 -10.72 -8.82 9.57
CA ALA A 90 -11.36 -10.00 10.17
C ALA A 90 -12.38 -9.66 11.27
N ALA A 91 -12.14 -8.62 12.06
CA ALA A 91 -13.04 -8.15 13.12
C ALA A 91 -14.41 -7.65 12.60
N ALA A 92 -14.44 -7.15 11.36
CA ALA A 92 -15.66 -6.67 10.69
C ALA A 92 -16.19 -7.69 9.67
N CYS A 93 -15.74 -8.96 9.75
CA CYS A 93 -16.11 -9.97 8.76
C CYS A 93 -17.55 -10.47 8.99
N PRO A 94 -18.41 -10.45 7.95
CA PRO A 94 -19.78 -10.95 8.09
C PRO A 94 -19.87 -12.49 8.04
N LYS A 95 -18.78 -13.19 7.69
CA LYS A 95 -18.74 -14.65 7.58
C LYS A 95 -18.33 -15.25 8.92
N LYS A 96 -19.09 -16.24 9.41
CA LYS A 96 -18.76 -16.98 10.64
C LYS A 96 -17.60 -17.95 10.42
N ASP A 97 -17.63 -18.67 9.30
CA ASP A 97 -16.65 -19.72 9.03
C ASP A 97 -15.39 -19.18 8.35
N PRO A 98 -14.19 -19.51 8.87
CA PRO A 98 -12.94 -19.08 8.28
C PRO A 98 -12.63 -19.86 7.00
N ILE A 99 -11.98 -19.18 6.07
CA ILE A 99 -11.39 -19.73 4.86
C ILE A 99 -9.89 -19.57 4.95
N CYS A 100 -9.19 -20.69 4.77
CA CYS A 100 -7.76 -20.77 4.86
C CYS A 100 -7.10 -19.99 3.71
N GLY A 101 -6.23 -19.03 4.06
CA GLY A 101 -5.45 -18.25 3.09
C GLY A 101 -4.34 -19.05 2.39
N ASN A 102 -4.05 -20.27 2.87
CA ASN A 102 -3.07 -21.15 2.25
C ASN A 102 -3.72 -22.13 1.27
N CYS A 103 -4.81 -22.83 1.62
CA CYS A 103 -5.37 -23.91 0.80
C CYS A 103 -6.86 -23.74 0.43
N ALA A 104 -7.48 -22.61 0.76
CA ALA A 104 -8.89 -22.31 0.53
C ALA A 104 -9.91 -23.24 1.23
N GLY A 105 -9.47 -24.12 2.13
CA GLY A 105 -10.35 -24.95 2.96
C GLY A 105 -11.05 -24.18 4.09
N GLN A 106 -12.12 -24.74 4.65
CA GLN A 106 -12.92 -24.13 5.73
C GLN A 106 -12.28 -24.36 7.10
N HIS A 107 -11.19 -23.64 7.39
CA HIS A 107 -10.49 -23.63 8.67
C HIS A 107 -9.62 -22.38 8.79
N ASP A 108 -9.17 -22.08 10.00
CA ASP A 108 -8.22 -21.00 10.25
C ASP A 108 -6.85 -21.32 9.61
N THR A 109 -6.28 -20.34 8.90
CA THR A 109 -4.98 -20.48 8.23
C THR A 109 -3.86 -20.95 9.16
N ARG A 110 -3.92 -20.59 10.45
CA ARG A 110 -2.93 -20.98 11.48
C ARG A 110 -2.94 -22.48 11.77
N CYS A 111 -4.05 -23.15 11.52
CA CYS A 111 -4.24 -24.59 11.73
C CYS A 111 -4.09 -25.40 10.42
N CYS A 112 -3.69 -24.77 9.32
CA CYS A 112 -3.60 -25.41 8.02
C CYS A 112 -2.45 -26.43 7.97
N LYS A 113 -2.77 -27.68 7.60
CA LYS A 113 -1.81 -28.78 7.40
C LYS A 113 -1.51 -29.07 5.92
N SER A 114 -2.12 -28.32 5.00
CA SER A 114 -1.95 -28.55 3.56
C SER A 114 -0.67 -27.89 3.04
N ASN A 115 0.12 -28.65 2.26
CA ASN A 115 1.28 -28.12 1.55
C ASN A 115 0.95 -27.65 0.13
N THR A 116 -0.29 -27.80 -0.32
CA THR A 116 -0.73 -27.42 -1.67
C THR A 116 -1.41 -26.06 -1.61
N PRO A 117 -0.74 -24.98 -2.03
CA PRO A 117 -1.32 -23.65 -1.94
C PRO A 117 -2.46 -23.48 -2.93
N LYS A 118 -3.60 -22.97 -2.44
CA LYS A 118 -4.78 -22.62 -3.21
C LYS A 118 -5.36 -21.30 -2.72
N CYS A 119 -5.47 -20.32 -3.60
CA CYS A 119 -6.04 -19.02 -3.31
C CYS A 119 -7.56 -19.07 -3.47
N ALA A 120 -8.30 -18.80 -2.39
CA ALA A 120 -9.76 -18.80 -2.40
C ALA A 120 -10.34 -17.79 -3.40
N ASN A 121 -9.80 -16.57 -3.47
CA ASN A 121 -10.32 -15.53 -4.35
C ASN A 121 -10.08 -15.85 -5.83
N CYS A 122 -8.86 -16.22 -6.21
CA CYS A 122 -8.54 -16.58 -7.59
C CYS A 122 -9.30 -17.83 -8.03
N HIS A 123 -9.46 -18.81 -7.13
CA HIS A 123 -10.25 -20.01 -7.41
C HIS A 123 -11.72 -19.70 -7.71
N ARG A 124 -12.38 -18.90 -6.84
CA ARG A 124 -13.77 -18.45 -7.05
C ARG A 124 -13.94 -17.65 -8.35
N ALA A 125 -12.91 -16.92 -8.77
CA ALA A 125 -12.91 -16.13 -9.99
C ALA A 125 -12.55 -16.93 -11.27
N GLY A 126 -12.34 -18.24 -11.18
CA GLY A 126 -11.93 -19.07 -12.32
C GLY A 126 -10.52 -18.76 -12.85
N ARG A 127 -9.64 -18.20 -12.01
CA ARG A 127 -8.26 -17.83 -12.37
C ARG A 127 -7.25 -18.81 -11.80
N ARG A 128 -6.00 -18.74 -12.28
CA ARG A 128 -4.89 -19.55 -11.74
C ARG A 128 -4.81 -19.34 -10.23
N SER A 129 -5.03 -20.40 -9.46
CA SER A 129 -5.20 -20.31 -8.02
C SER A 129 -4.16 -21.10 -7.24
N SER A 130 -3.15 -21.68 -7.89
CA SER A 130 -2.09 -22.50 -7.28
C SER A 130 -1.06 -21.65 -6.52
N HIS A 131 -1.54 -20.88 -5.54
CA HIS A 131 -0.75 -19.97 -4.71
C HIS A 131 -1.50 -19.55 -3.45
N ARG A 132 -0.77 -18.98 -2.48
CA ARG A 132 -1.37 -18.44 -1.25
C ARG A 132 -2.11 -17.14 -1.55
N ALA A 133 -3.25 -16.92 -0.89
CA ALA A 133 -3.97 -15.66 -0.99
C ALA A 133 -3.05 -14.49 -0.57
N GLY A 134 -3.09 -13.39 -1.34
CA GLY A 134 -2.23 -12.22 -1.13
C GLY A 134 -0.78 -12.37 -1.63
N SER A 135 -0.45 -13.44 -2.37
CA SER A 135 0.86 -13.57 -3.04
C SER A 135 1.11 -12.40 -4.01
N GLN A 136 2.38 -12.08 -4.28
CA GLN A 136 2.78 -11.01 -5.21
C GLN A 136 2.23 -11.18 -6.64
N TYR A 137 1.99 -12.42 -7.05
CA TYR A 137 1.42 -12.77 -8.36
C TYR A 137 -0.05 -13.19 -8.27
N CYS A 138 -0.70 -12.95 -7.12
CA CYS A 138 -2.12 -13.21 -6.94
C CYS A 138 -2.93 -12.16 -7.71
N GLU A 139 -3.62 -12.57 -8.77
CA GLU A 139 -4.41 -11.66 -9.60
C GLU A 139 -5.47 -10.90 -8.79
N ALA A 140 -6.10 -11.56 -7.80
CA ALA A 140 -7.03 -10.90 -6.90
C ALA A 140 -6.35 -9.80 -6.03
N GLN A 141 -5.10 -10.01 -5.60
CA GLN A 141 -4.31 -8.99 -4.89
C GLN A 141 -3.95 -7.84 -5.83
N ILE A 142 -3.46 -8.15 -7.03
CA ILE A 142 -3.05 -7.16 -8.03
C ILE A 142 -4.24 -6.25 -8.38
N ARG A 143 -5.41 -6.83 -8.63
CA ARG A 143 -6.64 -6.07 -8.89
C ARG A 143 -7.06 -5.21 -7.70
N ALA A 144 -6.97 -5.72 -6.48
CA ALA A 144 -7.29 -4.94 -5.28
C ALA A 144 -6.36 -3.74 -5.11
N VAL A 145 -5.05 -3.91 -5.37
CA VAL A 145 -4.07 -2.81 -5.37
C VAL A 145 -4.36 -1.82 -6.48
N ALA A 146 -4.63 -2.30 -7.70
CA ALA A 146 -4.97 -1.44 -8.83
C ALA A 146 -6.21 -0.59 -8.56
N ASN A 147 -7.26 -1.18 -7.97
CA ASN A 147 -8.48 -0.45 -7.62
C ASN A 147 -8.21 0.68 -6.62
N VAL A 148 -7.41 0.43 -5.58
CA VAL A 148 -7.02 1.49 -4.64
C VAL A 148 -6.23 2.56 -5.37
N LYS A 149 -5.25 2.18 -6.20
CA LYS A 149 -4.45 3.14 -6.97
C LYS A 149 -5.30 4.00 -7.91
N CYS A 150 -6.26 3.42 -8.62
CA CYS A 150 -7.14 4.18 -9.51
C CYS A 150 -8.09 5.13 -8.76
N ALA A 151 -8.42 4.83 -7.51
CA ALA A 151 -9.27 5.68 -6.66
C ALA A 151 -8.47 6.75 -5.90
N THR A 152 -7.14 6.61 -5.80
CA THR A 152 -6.26 7.57 -5.12
C THR A 152 -5.88 8.70 -6.08
N ASN A 153 -6.06 9.93 -5.62
CA ASN A 153 -5.58 11.10 -6.35
C ASN A 153 -4.05 11.23 -6.22
N TYR A 154 -3.32 10.86 -7.27
CA TYR A 154 -1.87 11.05 -7.37
C TYR A 154 -1.46 12.36 -8.07
N GLY A 155 -2.42 13.26 -8.32
CA GLY A 155 -2.21 14.49 -9.09
C GLY A 155 -2.06 14.24 -10.58
N GLU A 156 -1.76 15.30 -11.33
CA GLU A 156 -1.51 15.21 -12.77
C GLU A 156 -0.24 14.41 -13.03
N ALA A 157 -0.31 13.52 -14.04
CA ALA A 157 0.90 12.90 -14.58
C ALA A 157 1.81 14.03 -15.08
N PRO A 158 3.15 13.96 -14.84
CA PRO A 158 4.04 14.95 -15.43
C PRO A 158 3.79 15.00 -16.93
N ALA A 159 3.61 16.22 -17.46
CA ALA A 159 3.48 16.42 -18.90
C ALA A 159 4.59 15.64 -19.61
N PRO A 160 4.28 14.91 -20.70
CA PRO A 160 5.31 14.23 -21.47
C PRO A 160 6.37 15.28 -21.82
N GLN A 161 7.57 15.11 -21.28
CA GLN A 161 8.69 15.95 -21.66
C GLN A 161 8.88 15.72 -23.16
N ASN A 162 8.63 16.77 -23.96
CA ASN A 162 8.82 16.78 -25.40
C ASN A 162 10.03 15.91 -25.77
N MET A 163 9.77 14.74 -26.37
CA MET A 163 10.79 14.11 -27.20
C MET A 163 11.08 15.13 -28.29
N ARG A 164 12.25 15.74 -28.23
CA ARG A 164 12.80 16.51 -29.34
C ARG A 164 12.74 15.58 -30.55
N MET A 165 11.90 15.92 -31.52
CA MET A 165 12.07 15.45 -32.88
C MET A 165 13.36 16.12 -33.34
N ASP A 166 14.47 15.38 -33.26
CA ASP A 166 15.67 15.74 -33.99
C ASP A 166 15.33 15.54 -35.47
N ASP A 167 15.07 16.67 -36.10
CA ASP A 167 14.77 16.87 -37.51
C ASP A 167 16.10 16.78 -38.28
N GLU A 168 16.57 15.58 -38.63
CA GLU A 168 17.56 15.39 -39.70
C GLU A 168 17.37 14.02 -40.38
N GLY A 169 16.77 14.04 -41.57
CA GLY A 169 16.58 12.85 -42.38
C GLY A 169 15.89 13.14 -43.70
N ALA A 170 16.43 14.08 -44.48
CA ALA A 170 16.04 14.27 -45.86
C ALA A 170 16.27 12.96 -46.66
N ILE A 171 15.18 12.35 -47.14
CA ILE A 171 15.24 11.40 -48.25
C ILE A 171 14.86 12.19 -49.50
N SER A 172 15.86 12.63 -50.25
CA SER A 172 15.68 13.13 -51.62
C SER A 172 15.27 11.97 -52.52
N VAL A 173 14.12 12.12 -53.19
CA VAL A 173 13.75 11.30 -54.34
C VAL A 173 14.18 12.08 -55.59
N GLY A 174 15.12 11.52 -56.34
CA GLY A 174 15.68 12.11 -57.57
C GLY A 174 16.85 11.27 -58.07
#